data_AF-A0A6J4NZ85-F1
#
_entry.id   AF-A0A6J4NZ85-F1
#
_cell.length_a   1.000
_cell.length_b   1.000
_cell.length_c   1.000
_cell.angle_alpha   90.00
_cell.angle_beta   90.00
_cell.angle_gamma   90.00
#
_symmetry.space_group_name_H-M   'P 1'
#
loop_
_entity.id
_entity.type
_entity.pdbx_description
1 polymer ?
#
loop_
_entity_poly.entity_id
_entity_poly.type
_entity_poly.pdbx_seq_one_letter_code
_entity_poly.pdbx_strand_id
1 'polypeptide(L)'
;MSGTVRMMMTCHWSARRIQRYLDADPSAPLTPGEVARLEAHLAVCERCGPMVAEHRALHRALSLWSGRPYVDPAAVDRVRTFLDELTDGRAS
;
A
#
# COMPACT_ATOMS: atom_id res chain seq x y z
N MET A 1 23.69 19.16 13.10
CA MET A 1 22.50 18.81 13.93
C MET A 1 21.14 19.12 13.27
N SER A 2 21.05 19.70 12.07
CA SER A 2 19.75 20.00 11.41
C SER A 2 19.02 18.75 10.88
N GLY A 3 19.76 17.71 10.47
CA GLY A 3 19.20 16.48 9.88
C GLY A 3 18.28 15.68 10.82
N THR A 4 18.64 15.58 12.10
CA THR A 4 17.87 14.81 13.09
C THR A 4 16.50 15.42 13.38
N VAL A 5 16.43 16.75 13.51
CA VAL A 5 15.16 17.47 13.72
C VAL A 5 14.24 17.35 12.51
N ARG A 6 14.82 17.46 11.29
CA ARG A 6 14.08 17.26 10.05
C ARG A 6 13.53 15.83 9.94
N MET A 7 14.32 14.82 10.30
CA MET A 7 13.89 13.42 10.32
C MET A 7 12.72 13.22 11.31
N MET A 8 12.83 13.72 12.54
CA MET A 8 11.77 13.62 13.54
C MET A 8 10.46 14.28 13.07
N MET A 9 10.52 15.43 12.40
CA MET A 9 9.36 16.11 11.82
C MET A 9 8.73 15.28 10.69
N THR A 10 9.54 14.65 9.83
CA THR A 10 9.02 13.76 8.78
C THR A 10 8.41 12.48 9.35
N CYS A 11 9.00 11.90 10.40
CA CYS A 11 8.44 10.74 11.09
C CYS A 11 7.11 11.09 11.75
N HIS A 12 7.02 12.25 12.43
CA HIS A 12 5.77 12.70 13.06
C HIS A 12 4.67 12.94 12.02
N TRP A 13 4.99 13.60 10.91
CA TRP A 13 4.06 13.80 9.81
C TRP A 13 3.55 12.48 9.22
N SER A 14 4.45 11.51 9.03
CA SER A 14 4.13 10.18 8.49
C SER A 14 3.29 9.37 9.46
N ALA A 15 3.66 9.33 10.74
CA ALA A 15 2.95 8.58 11.79
C ALA A 15 1.46 8.96 11.87
N ARG A 16 1.12 10.26 11.69
CA ARG A 16 -0.26 10.74 11.69
C ARG A 16 -1.08 10.36 10.44
N ARG A 17 -0.43 9.83 9.40
CA ARG A 17 -1.03 9.51 8.10
C ARG A 17 -0.97 8.03 7.74
N ILE A 18 -0.09 7.26 8.39
CA ILE A 18 0.08 5.82 8.16
C ILE A 18 -1.25 5.06 8.28
N GLN A 19 -2.07 5.33 9.29
CA GLN A 19 -3.32 4.60 9.47
C GLN A 19 -4.29 4.84 8.31
N ARG A 20 -4.52 6.10 7.92
CA ARG A 20 -5.37 6.45 6.77
C ARG A 20 -4.85 5.88 5.45
N TYR A 21 -3.52 5.87 5.29
CA TYR A 21 -2.87 5.25 4.14
C TYR A 21 -3.09 3.73 4.09
N LEU A 22 -3.07 3.06 5.25
CA LEU A 22 -3.23 1.61 5.35
C LEU A 22 -4.70 1.18 5.17
N ASP A 23 -5.62 1.93 5.76
CA ASP A 23 -7.05 1.60 5.72
C ASP A 23 -7.72 2.03 4.42
N ALA A 24 -7.01 2.78 3.55
CA ALA A 24 -7.56 3.42 2.35
C ALA A 24 -8.89 4.15 2.65
N ASP A 25 -8.92 4.85 3.80
CA ASP A 25 -10.14 5.42 4.38
C ASP A 25 -10.84 6.36 3.38
N PRO A 26 -12.03 6.00 2.87
CA PRO A 26 -12.74 6.79 1.86
C PRO A 26 -13.26 8.12 2.43
N SER A 27 -13.36 8.26 3.75
CA SER A 27 -13.81 9.49 4.41
C SER A 27 -12.71 10.55 4.56
N ALA A 28 -11.44 10.15 4.39
CA ALA A 28 -10.29 11.04 4.53
C ALA A 28 -9.15 10.66 3.57
N PRO A 29 -9.39 10.71 2.24
CA PRO A 29 -8.42 10.27 1.24
C PRO A 29 -7.14 11.11 1.32
N LEU A 30 -6.00 10.45 1.16
CA LEU A 30 -4.72 11.12 0.99
C LEU A 30 -4.60 11.62 -0.45
N THR A 31 -4.08 12.83 -0.62
CA THR A 31 -3.79 13.32 -1.97
C THR A 31 -2.63 12.52 -2.61
N PRO A 32 -2.54 12.44 -3.95
CA PRO A 32 -1.44 11.74 -4.60
C PRO A 32 -0.05 12.23 -4.18
N GLY A 33 0.10 13.53 -3.93
CA GLY A 33 1.35 14.10 -3.42
C GLY A 33 1.67 13.70 -1.98
N GLU A 34 0.66 13.56 -1.12
CA GLU A 34 0.85 13.02 0.23
C GLU A 34 1.22 11.54 0.20
N VAL A 35 0.62 10.76 -0.69
CA VAL A 35 0.96 9.34 -0.90
C VAL A 35 2.42 9.21 -1.33
N ALA A 36 2.83 9.90 -2.40
CA ALA A 36 4.20 9.84 -2.90
C ALA A 36 5.22 10.27 -1.83
N ARG A 37 4.91 11.31 -1.06
CA ARG A 37 5.76 11.76 0.05
C ARG A 37 5.87 10.73 1.16
N LEU A 38 4.77 10.09 1.52
CA LEU A 38 4.75 9.05 2.55
C LEU A 38 5.55 7.83 2.10
N GLU A 39 5.36 7.37 0.86
CA GLU A 39 6.09 6.24 0.28
C GLU A 39 7.60 6.50 0.23
N ALA A 40 8.01 7.70 -0.20
CA ALA A 40 9.42 8.10 -0.19
C ALA A 40 10.03 8.05 1.22
N HIS A 41 9.26 8.41 2.26
CA HIS A 41 9.73 8.33 3.65
C HIS A 41 9.78 6.88 4.15
N LEU A 42 8.77 6.06 3.85
CA LEU A 42 8.73 4.65 4.25
C LEU A 42 9.86 3.83 3.63
N ALA A 43 10.31 4.20 2.43
CA ALA A 43 11.43 3.54 1.74
C ALA A 43 12.78 3.71 2.46
N VAL A 44 12.95 4.77 3.26
CA VAL A 44 14.25 5.12 3.88
C VAL A 44 14.24 5.12 5.41
N CYS A 45 13.06 5.18 6.04
CA CYS A 45 12.96 5.27 7.49
C CYS A 45 12.96 3.88 8.16
N GLU A 46 13.99 3.59 8.95
CA GLU A 46 14.13 2.34 9.72
C GLU A 46 13.09 2.14 10.82
N ARG A 47 12.29 3.17 11.14
CA ARG A 47 11.22 3.07 12.14
C ARG A 47 9.84 2.91 11.51
N CYS A 48 9.51 3.79 10.56
CA CYS A 48 8.17 3.80 9.95
C CYS A 48 8.00 2.69 8.91
N GLY A 49 9.04 2.33 8.16
CA GLY A 49 9.00 1.27 7.16
C GLY A 49 8.63 -0.11 7.77
N PRO A 50 9.39 -0.59 8.77
CA PRO A 50 9.09 -1.87 9.43
C PRO A 50 7.70 -1.91 10.08
N MET A 51 7.28 -0.82 10.74
CA MET A 51 5.95 -0.71 11.33
C MET A 51 4.83 -0.91 10.29
N VAL A 52 4.95 -0.28 9.12
CA VAL A 52 3.96 -0.45 8.03
C VAL A 52 4.00 -1.88 7.47
N ALA A 53 5.19 -2.47 7.34
CA ALA A 53 5.33 -3.86 6.89
C ALA A 53 4.64 -4.85 7.85
N GLU A 54 4.80 -4.65 9.16
CA GLU A 54 4.15 -5.45 10.20
C GLU A 54 2.63 -5.31 10.15
N HIS A 55 2.10 -4.08 10.06
CA HIS A 55 0.65 -3.87 9.93
C HIS A 55 0.09 -4.57 8.68
N ARG A 56 0.78 -4.47 7.53
CA ARG A 56 0.37 -5.17 6.30
C ARG A 56 0.41 -6.68 6.47
N ALA A 57 1.39 -7.22 7.21
CA ALA A 57 1.48 -8.65 7.49
C ALA A 57 0.31 -9.11 8.37
N LEU A 58 -0.01 -8.36 9.43
CA LEU A 58 -1.16 -8.63 10.30
C LEU A 58 -2.48 -8.55 9.53
N HIS A 59 -2.70 -7.51 8.73
CA HIS A 59 -3.90 -7.38 7.91
C HIS A 59 -4.07 -8.57 6.95
N ARG A 60 -2.99 -9.01 6.30
CA ARG A 60 -3.02 -10.22 5.44
C ARG A 60 -3.35 -11.48 6.22
N ALA A 61 -2.77 -11.66 7.40
CA ALA A 61 -3.06 -12.82 8.24
C ALA A 61 -4.54 -12.85 8.65
N LEU A 62 -5.09 -11.68 9.03
CA LEU A 62 -6.50 -11.54 9.38
C LEU A 62 -7.42 -11.76 8.19
N SER A 63 -7.09 -11.27 7.00
CA SER A 63 -7.91 -11.47 5.80
C SER A 63 -7.94 -12.93 5.32
N LEU A 64 -6.86 -13.69 5.57
CA LEU A 64 -6.86 -15.14 5.34
C LEU A 64 -7.73 -15.88 6.36
N TRP A 65 -7.75 -15.39 7.60
CA TRP A 65 -8.54 -15.99 8.67
C TRP A 65 -10.05 -15.76 8.52
N SER A 66 -10.47 -14.62 7.95
CA SER A 66 -11.89 -14.32 7.67
C SER A 66 -12.55 -15.19 6.59
N GLY A 67 -11.88 -16.26 6.16
CA GLY A 67 -12.30 -17.14 5.07
C GLY A 67 -11.85 -16.60 3.72
N ARG A 68 -11.35 -17.49 2.86
CA ARG A 68 -10.96 -17.11 1.49
C ARG A 68 -12.23 -16.74 0.72
N PRO A 69 -12.38 -15.51 0.20
CA PRO A 69 -13.50 -15.19 -0.66
C PRO A 69 -13.50 -16.13 -1.87
N TYR A 70 -14.67 -16.63 -2.25
CA TYR A 70 -14.79 -17.43 -3.46
C TYR A 70 -14.34 -16.57 -4.66
N VAL A 71 -13.30 -17.04 -5.35
CA VAL A 71 -12.83 -16.42 -6.58
C VAL A 71 -13.35 -17.28 -7.72
N ASP A 72 -14.21 -16.69 -8.57
CA ASP A 72 -14.70 -17.34 -9.78
C ASP A 72 -13.52 -17.69 -10.71
N PRO A 73 -13.27 -18.97 -11.00
CA PRO A 73 -12.20 -19.38 -11.91
C PRO A 73 -12.31 -18.72 -13.30
N ALA A 74 -13.53 -18.51 -13.80
CA ALA A 74 -13.73 -17.88 -15.10
C ALA A 74 -13.30 -16.41 -15.09
N ALA A 75 -13.42 -15.72 -13.95
CA ALA A 75 -12.90 -14.36 -13.81
C ALA A 75 -11.36 -14.34 -13.84
N VAL A 76 -10.71 -15.33 -13.25
CA VAL A 76 -9.24 -15.46 -13.29
C VAL A 76 -8.77 -15.69 -14.73
N ASP A 77 -9.44 -16.57 -15.46
CA ASP A 77 -9.08 -16.86 -16.85
C ASP A 77 -9.28 -15.64 -17.76
N ARG A 78 -10.34 -14.85 -17.57
CA ARG A 78 -10.51 -13.58 -18.29
C ARG A 78 -9.36 -12.60 -18.04
N VAL A 79 -8.92 -12.46 -16.78
CA VAL A 79 -7.79 -11.58 -16.45
C VAL A 79 -6.50 -12.09 -17.09
N ARG A 80 -6.26 -13.41 -17.10
CA ARG A 80 -5.10 -14.01 -17.77
C ARG A 80 -5.13 -13.75 -19.27
N THR A 81 -6.23 -14.04 -19.95
CA THR A 81 -6.38 -13.77 -21.39
C THR A 81 -6.15 -12.30 -21.71
N PHE A 82 -6.70 -11.38 -20.90
CA PHE A 82 -6.48 -9.95 -21.09
C PHE A 82 -5.02 -9.55 -20.92
N LEU A 83 -4.32 -10.12 -19.93
CA LEU A 83 -2.88 -9.90 -19.76
C LEU A 83 -2.09 -10.46 -20.95
N ASP A 84 -2.46 -11.66 -21.43
CA ASP A 84 -1.84 -12.29 -22.60
C ASP A 84 -2.03 -11.41 -23.84
N GLU A 85 -3.22 -10.84 -24.05
CA GLU A 85 -3.52 -9.92 -25.16
C GLU A 85 -2.73 -8.61 -25.08
N LEU A 86 -2.54 -8.06 -23.87
CA LEU A 86 -1.69 -6.89 -23.65
C LEU A 86 -0.23 -7.21 -23.93
N THR A 87 0.27 -8.38 -23.51
CA THR A 87 1.67 -8.78 -23.74
C THR A 87 1.95 -9.19 -25.18
N ASP A 88 0.97 -9.79 -25.85
CA ASP A 88 1.06 -10.17 -27.27
C ASP A 88 0.85 -8.99 -28.21
N GLY A 89 0.58 -7.79 -27.67
CA GLY A 89 0.32 -6.57 -28.45
C GLY A 89 -0.95 -6.67 -29.30
N ARG A 90 -1.88 -7.56 -28.95
CA ARG A 90 -3.15 -7.78 -29.66
C ARG A 90 -4.27 -6.88 -29.16
N ALA A 91 -4.12 -6.29 -27.97
CA ALA A 91 -5.03 -5.28 -27.48
C ALA A 91 -4.71 -3.92 -28.15
N SER A 92 -5.43 -3.60 -29.22
CA SER A 92 -5.52 -2.25 -29.80
C SER A 92 -6.59 -1.42 -29.13
#